data_AF-A0A7V4H079-F1
#
_entry.id   AF-A0A7V4H079-F1
#
_cell.length_a   1.000
_cell.length_b   1.000
_cell.length_c   1.000
_cell.angle_alpha   90.00
_cell.angle_beta   90.00
_cell.angle_gamma   90.00
#
_symmetry.space_group_name_H-M   'P 1'
#
loop_
_entity.id
_entity.type
_entity.pdbx_description
1 polymer ?
#
loop_
_entity_poly.entity_id
_entity_poly.type
_entity_poly.pdbx_seq_one_letter_code
_entity_poly.pdbx_strand_id
1 'polypeptide(L)'
;PSRPGTHSYLFNLPAAYRTLPVVSIVTDRDHLTGPLGIIGISNVIQQSDGTYIPADATGYHNPSKHGLAWERPTSVEWIRPEDNSGFQIDCGLRVQGSDYQRPRTTASSKFSFRLYFRGDYGPGRLEYPLFPLSSVQSFDQLVLRAGFNEQGNPFIRDELTRRLSHDMGQVASHGNFAVVLVNGVAYASAPYYNPCERVHEEFLQSHLGGSDEWDVVGPTFAQGAGEAGVIDGDRADFRSLVSFINTQPVTNPPVYLEAARRLDLVNFVDYLLLNVYCAMGDWPQNNWRAGKDRSTAGPWRFIVWDGEWAMGIYGRGVTTNMFTNNGPGPTAGGLASTGDSEIAQMYQRLYQNPEFRLLWADRIHKQMFNGGALTDSNIVARFNQMRTELSGVIPSMNTDILTTWVPQRRAIIFGHFDQFGLMASSNAPVFNQHGGPVARGFPLSMTAPGIGGTIYFTTNGSDPRVMFSGAVATGALAYTAPLALNQTLTIRARTLHTGRWSALTEATFTVALPGVPLRITEIHYHPPTLEGSASEFLEIQNVGGAALDLGGMSFDGIAFRFNEGTWLAPGAMLVL
;
A
#
# COMPACT_ATOMS: atom_id res chain seq x y z
N PRO A 1 -11.14 29.56 30.07
CA PRO A 1 -10.06 28.61 30.46
C PRO A 1 -9.33 28.12 29.20
N SER A 2 -8.00 28.27 29.14
CA SER A 2 -7.20 27.63 28.10
C SER A 2 -7.28 26.11 28.26
N ARG A 3 -7.27 25.36 27.15
CA ARG A 3 -7.13 23.91 27.22
C ARG A 3 -5.72 23.57 27.75
N PRO A 4 -5.58 22.63 28.70
CA PRO A 4 -4.26 22.18 29.14
C PRO A 4 -3.54 21.50 27.97
N GLY A 5 -2.26 21.81 27.77
CA GLY A 5 -1.38 21.10 26.82
C GLY A 5 -0.47 20.14 27.57
N THR A 6 -0.29 18.93 27.04
CA THR A 6 0.62 17.93 27.61
C THR A 6 1.89 17.85 26.78
N HIS A 7 3.06 17.95 27.41
CA HIS A 7 4.34 17.80 26.73
C HIS A 7 5.21 16.76 27.41
N SER A 8 5.77 15.84 26.64
CA SER A 8 6.63 14.75 27.11
C SER A 8 8.10 15.12 26.99
N TYR A 9 8.85 14.92 28.08
CA TYR A 9 10.31 15.07 28.11
C TYR A 9 10.94 13.72 28.41
N LEU A 10 11.62 13.14 27.42
CA LEU A 10 12.19 11.79 27.49
C LEU A 10 13.66 11.85 27.90
N PHE A 11 13.94 11.52 29.15
CA PHE A 11 15.31 11.46 29.68
C PHE A 11 15.85 10.03 29.63
N ASN A 12 17.12 9.88 29.28
CA ASN A 12 17.83 8.59 29.24
C ASN A 12 17.15 7.54 28.36
N LEU A 13 16.48 7.95 27.27
CA LEU A 13 15.88 7.01 26.33
C LEU A 13 16.98 6.13 25.69
N PRO A 14 16.82 4.79 25.67
CA PRO A 14 17.79 3.89 25.06
C PRO A 14 18.18 4.32 23.64
N ALA A 15 19.46 4.21 23.29
CA ALA A 15 19.97 4.64 21.97
C ALA A 15 19.19 4.00 20.81
N ALA A 16 18.84 2.72 20.94
CA ALA A 16 17.99 1.99 20.00
C ALA A 16 16.63 2.67 19.75
N TYR A 17 16.01 3.25 20.78
CA TYR A 17 14.68 3.87 20.64
C TYR A 17 14.76 5.27 20.03
N ARG A 18 15.94 5.89 20.09
CA ARG A 18 16.22 7.19 19.47
C ARG A 18 16.46 7.09 17.96
N THR A 19 16.41 5.90 17.36
CA THR A 19 16.53 5.75 15.90
C THR A 19 15.17 5.81 15.19
N LEU A 20 14.08 5.86 15.94
CA LEU A 20 12.71 5.95 15.42
C LEU A 20 12.00 7.14 16.07
N PRO A 21 10.97 7.68 15.41
CA PRO A 21 9.98 8.53 16.06
C PRO A 21 9.38 7.87 17.29
N VAL A 22 9.06 8.69 18.30
CA VAL A 22 8.34 8.24 19.49
C VAL A 22 6.89 8.69 19.41
N VAL A 23 5.97 7.76 19.64
CA VAL A 23 4.57 8.04 19.96
C VAL A 23 4.43 8.01 21.48
N SER A 24 4.30 9.17 22.12
CA SER A 24 4.06 9.30 23.57
C SER A 24 2.57 9.41 23.82
N ILE A 25 1.99 8.42 24.49
CA ILE A 25 0.58 8.38 24.87
C ILE A 25 0.49 8.71 26.36
N VAL A 26 -0.24 9.77 26.71
CA VAL A 26 -0.43 10.20 28.10
C VAL A 26 -1.92 10.25 28.42
N THR A 27 -2.33 9.46 29.40
CA THR A 27 -3.72 9.35 29.83
C THR A 27 -3.82 8.98 31.31
N ASP A 28 -5.01 9.16 31.91
CA ASP A 28 -5.28 8.72 33.27
C ASP A 28 -5.04 7.20 33.40
N ARG A 29 -4.50 6.77 34.54
CA ARG A 29 -4.27 5.34 34.82
C ARG A 29 -5.57 4.53 34.75
N ASP A 30 -6.70 5.12 35.17
CA ASP A 30 -8.01 4.47 35.17
C ASP A 30 -8.60 4.33 33.77
N HIS A 31 -8.04 5.05 32.78
CA HIS A 31 -8.36 4.84 31.36
C HIS A 31 -7.67 3.60 30.78
N LEU A 32 -6.56 3.16 31.37
CA LEU A 32 -5.81 1.99 30.91
C LEU A 32 -6.24 0.73 31.65
N THR A 33 -6.18 0.77 32.99
CA THR A 33 -6.37 -0.42 33.85
C THR A 33 -7.58 -0.26 34.76
N GLY A 34 -7.96 -1.33 35.47
CA GLY A 34 -9.16 -1.34 36.31
C GLY A 34 -10.45 -1.63 35.52
N PRO A 35 -11.61 -1.59 36.18
CA PRO A 35 -12.89 -2.03 35.60
C PRO A 35 -13.35 -1.18 34.41
N LEU A 36 -12.89 0.07 34.30
CA LEU A 36 -13.20 0.97 33.20
C LEU A 36 -12.02 1.17 32.23
N GLY A 37 -10.85 0.58 32.51
CA GLY A 37 -9.68 0.74 31.67
C GLY A 37 -9.73 -0.10 30.40
N ILE A 38 -9.27 0.44 29.27
CA ILE A 38 -9.37 -0.22 27.95
C ILE A 38 -8.57 -1.53 27.84
N ILE A 39 -7.55 -1.71 28.67
CA ILE A 39 -6.75 -2.94 28.79
C ILE A 39 -6.99 -3.66 30.12
N GLY A 40 -8.04 -3.29 30.86
CA GLY A 40 -8.40 -3.91 32.13
C GLY A 40 -8.78 -5.38 31.98
N ILE A 41 -8.08 -6.26 32.69
CA ILE A 41 -8.38 -7.68 32.79
C ILE A 41 -8.30 -8.08 34.26
N SER A 42 -9.37 -8.66 34.80
CA SER A 42 -9.39 -9.17 36.17
C SER A 42 -10.38 -10.30 36.32
N ASN A 43 -10.03 -11.29 37.16
CA ASN A 43 -10.85 -12.45 37.49
C ASN A 43 -11.48 -13.11 36.24
N VAL A 44 -10.62 -13.55 35.32
CA VAL A 44 -11.01 -14.22 34.07
C VAL A 44 -10.61 -15.68 34.08
N ILE A 45 -11.39 -16.51 33.41
CA ILE A 45 -11.06 -17.91 33.11
C ILE A 45 -10.81 -18.07 31.62
N GLN A 46 -9.86 -18.94 31.27
CA GLN A 46 -9.62 -19.32 29.89
C GLN A 46 -10.59 -20.42 29.47
N GLN A 47 -11.22 -20.24 28.32
CA GLN A 47 -12.05 -21.24 27.65
C GLN A 47 -11.20 -22.20 26.82
N SER A 48 -11.78 -23.32 26.40
CA SER A 48 -11.09 -24.34 25.59
C SER A 48 -10.63 -23.84 24.21
N ASP A 49 -11.28 -22.80 23.67
CA ASP A 49 -10.91 -22.17 22.40
C ASP A 49 -9.82 -21.10 22.56
N GLY A 50 -9.29 -20.95 23.77
CA GLY A 50 -8.23 -20.02 24.14
C GLY A 50 -8.70 -18.60 24.49
N THR A 51 -10.00 -18.31 24.41
CA THR A 51 -10.54 -17.00 24.82
C THR A 51 -10.62 -16.86 26.34
N TYR A 52 -10.61 -15.63 26.83
CA TYR A 52 -10.81 -15.29 28.23
C TYR A 52 -12.17 -14.64 28.43
N ILE A 53 -12.92 -15.14 29.40
CA ILE A 53 -14.19 -14.58 29.85
C ILE A 53 -14.14 -14.29 31.36
N PRO A 54 -14.97 -13.36 31.87
CA PRO A 54 -15.14 -13.19 33.30
C PRO A 54 -15.51 -14.50 34.00
N ALA A 55 -14.85 -14.79 35.13
CA ALA A 55 -15.12 -15.98 35.94
C ALA A 55 -16.45 -15.85 36.71
N ASP A 56 -16.78 -14.63 37.12
CA ASP A 56 -18.01 -14.26 37.82
C ASP A 56 -18.36 -12.77 37.60
N ALA A 57 -19.37 -12.26 38.31
CA ALA A 57 -19.86 -10.88 38.18
C ALA A 57 -18.84 -9.79 38.56
N THR A 58 -17.75 -10.13 39.26
CA THR A 58 -16.67 -9.20 39.62
C THR A 58 -15.55 -9.16 38.57
N GLY A 59 -15.53 -10.12 37.65
CA GLY A 59 -14.54 -10.22 36.58
C GLY A 59 -14.85 -9.37 35.37
N TYR A 60 -13.80 -9.00 34.63
CA TYR A 60 -13.92 -8.24 33.40
C TYR A 60 -12.75 -8.51 32.46
N HIS A 61 -13.07 -8.51 31.16
CA HIS A 61 -12.09 -8.58 30.07
C HIS A 61 -12.38 -7.45 29.08
N ASN A 62 -11.85 -6.27 29.39
CA ASN A 62 -12.15 -5.02 28.67
C ASN A 62 -11.56 -4.95 27.25
N PRO A 63 -10.40 -5.57 26.92
CA PRO A 63 -9.91 -5.55 25.54
C PRO A 63 -10.88 -6.13 24.50
N SER A 64 -11.79 -7.03 24.91
CA SER A 64 -12.86 -7.61 24.08
C SER A 64 -13.99 -6.65 23.76
N LYS A 65 -13.96 -5.42 24.28
CA LYS A 65 -15.07 -4.48 24.17
C LYS A 65 -14.84 -3.47 23.04
N HIS A 66 -15.95 -2.91 22.55
CA HIS A 66 -16.03 -2.09 21.34
C HIS A 66 -16.87 -0.83 21.58
N GLY A 67 -16.88 0.08 20.60
CA GLY A 67 -17.72 1.27 20.62
C GLY A 67 -17.15 2.42 21.46
N LEU A 68 -17.83 3.56 21.38
CA LEU A 68 -17.44 4.81 22.04
C LEU A 68 -17.33 4.63 23.57
N ALA A 69 -18.15 3.76 24.17
CA ALA A 69 -18.11 3.44 25.59
C ALA A 69 -16.76 2.86 26.07
N TRP A 70 -15.93 2.37 25.16
CA TRP A 70 -14.61 1.80 25.44
C TRP A 70 -13.48 2.61 24.80
N GLU A 71 -13.75 3.85 24.43
CA GLU A 71 -12.77 4.85 24.03
C GLU A 71 -12.47 5.75 25.23
N ARG A 72 -11.21 6.16 25.40
CA ARG A 72 -10.80 7.01 26.53
C ARG A 72 -10.03 8.24 26.04
N PRO A 73 -10.20 9.40 26.68
CA PRO A 73 -9.44 10.58 26.32
C PRO A 73 -7.95 10.37 26.59
N THR A 74 -7.10 10.82 25.68
CA THR A 74 -5.64 10.77 25.80
C THR A 74 -5.03 12.00 25.13
N SER A 75 -3.85 12.41 25.58
CA SER A 75 -2.94 13.21 24.77
C SER A 75 -1.97 12.28 24.04
N VAL A 76 -1.64 12.61 22.80
CA VAL A 76 -0.62 11.92 22.00
C VAL A 76 0.38 12.92 21.46
N GLU A 77 1.66 12.56 21.53
CA GLU A 77 2.74 13.26 20.85
C GLU A 77 3.46 12.35 19.86
N TRP A 78 3.78 12.88 18.69
CA TRP A 78 4.77 12.32 17.77
C TRP A 78 6.05 13.14 17.91
N ILE A 79 7.15 12.49 18.28
CA ILE A 79 8.44 13.16 18.54
C ILE A 79 9.47 12.56 17.60
N ARG A 80 9.95 13.37 16.66
CA ARG A 80 10.99 13.00 15.69
C ARG A 80 12.36 12.94 16.35
N PRO A 81 13.18 11.91 16.09
CA PRO A 81 14.49 11.80 16.71
C PRO A 81 15.51 12.81 16.17
N GLU A 82 15.28 13.37 14.97
CA GLU A 82 16.22 14.28 14.31
C GLU A 82 16.28 15.65 15.00
N ASP A 83 15.13 16.17 15.41
CA ASP A 83 14.98 17.55 15.88
C ASP A 83 13.98 17.73 17.04
N ASN A 84 13.42 16.64 17.57
CA ASN A 84 12.34 16.64 18.57
C ASN A 84 11.04 17.34 18.15
N SER A 85 10.86 17.65 16.86
CA SER A 85 9.61 18.20 16.36
C SER A 85 8.57 17.10 16.11
N GLY A 86 7.38 17.51 15.68
CA GLY A 86 6.27 16.63 15.35
C GLY A 86 4.96 17.28 15.72
N PHE A 87 4.08 16.55 16.42
CA PHE A 87 2.79 17.10 16.86
C PHE A 87 2.47 16.69 18.29
N GLN A 88 1.61 17.49 18.92
CA GLN A 88 0.85 17.14 20.12
C GLN A 88 -0.64 17.28 19.79
N ILE A 89 -1.45 16.30 20.18
CA ILE A 89 -2.89 16.32 19.93
C ILE A 89 -3.64 15.52 20.99
N ASP A 90 -4.78 16.05 21.42
CA ASP A 90 -5.73 15.31 22.25
C ASP A 90 -6.67 14.49 21.35
N CYS A 91 -6.86 13.22 21.69
CA CYS A 91 -7.64 12.28 20.90
C CYS A 91 -8.26 11.18 21.78
N GLY A 92 -9.08 10.33 21.19
CA GLY A 92 -9.58 9.11 21.81
C GLY A 92 -8.61 7.94 21.63
N LEU A 93 -8.49 7.09 22.64
CA LEU A 93 -7.68 5.87 22.63
C LEU A 93 -8.56 4.64 22.87
N ARG A 94 -8.38 3.60 22.06
CA ARG A 94 -8.98 2.28 22.29
C ARG A 94 -8.02 1.18 21.89
N VAL A 95 -8.18 -0.01 22.48
CA VAL A 95 -7.55 -1.22 21.96
C VAL A 95 -7.99 -1.43 20.50
N GLN A 96 -7.06 -1.81 19.63
CA GLN A 96 -7.29 -2.29 18.28
C GLN A 96 -7.15 -3.82 18.26
N GLY A 97 -7.97 -4.50 17.47
CA GLY A 97 -7.89 -5.95 17.25
C GLY A 97 -9.17 -6.48 16.62
N SER A 98 -9.10 -7.69 16.05
CA SER A 98 -10.28 -8.43 15.57
C SER A 98 -11.05 -9.06 16.72
N ASP A 99 -12.30 -9.45 16.47
CA ASP A 99 -13.12 -10.18 17.45
C ASP A 99 -12.56 -11.57 17.76
N TYR A 100 -11.68 -12.09 16.89
CA TYR A 100 -10.90 -13.29 17.15
C TYR A 100 -9.75 -13.01 18.13
N GLN A 101 -8.97 -11.94 17.91
CA GLN A 101 -7.75 -11.71 18.68
C GLN A 101 -8.01 -11.08 20.04
N ARG A 102 -8.96 -10.14 20.14
CA ARG A 102 -9.20 -9.40 21.39
C ARG A 102 -9.52 -10.31 22.58
N PRO A 103 -10.41 -11.30 22.48
CA PRO A 103 -10.72 -12.14 23.64
C PRO A 103 -9.58 -13.08 24.04
N ARG A 104 -8.49 -13.14 23.26
CA ARG A 104 -7.33 -13.98 23.54
C ARG A 104 -6.17 -13.20 24.17
N THR A 105 -6.34 -11.89 24.38
CA THR A 105 -5.31 -11.07 25.03
C THR A 105 -5.23 -11.34 26.54
N THR A 106 -4.05 -11.13 27.09
CA THR A 106 -3.75 -11.23 28.51
C THR A 106 -3.17 -9.90 29.01
N ALA A 107 -3.04 -9.73 30.33
CA ALA A 107 -2.44 -8.52 30.91
C ALA A 107 -0.99 -8.27 30.44
N SER A 108 -0.29 -9.30 29.95
CA SER A 108 1.07 -9.20 29.40
C SER A 108 1.13 -9.06 27.88
N SER A 109 -0.02 -9.00 27.20
CA SER A 109 -0.06 -8.87 25.74
C SER A 109 0.48 -7.51 25.27
N LYS A 110 1.15 -7.49 24.12
CA LYS A 110 1.42 -6.25 23.39
C LYS A 110 0.17 -5.87 22.60
N PHE A 111 -0.58 -4.92 23.12
CA PHE A 111 -1.81 -4.42 22.51
C PHE A 111 -1.50 -3.49 21.35
N SER A 112 -2.26 -3.64 20.26
CA SER A 112 -2.41 -2.59 19.26
C SER A 112 -3.38 -1.53 19.80
N PHE A 113 -3.17 -0.28 19.43
CA PHE A 113 -4.07 0.81 19.79
C PHE A 113 -4.67 1.46 18.54
N ARG A 114 -5.82 2.10 18.70
CA ARG A 114 -6.35 3.03 17.71
C ARG A 114 -6.51 4.40 18.36
N LEU A 115 -6.03 5.41 17.66
CA LEU A 115 -6.22 6.82 17.96
C LEU A 115 -7.42 7.33 17.14
N TYR A 116 -8.33 8.06 17.78
CA TYR A 116 -9.51 8.66 17.14
C TYR A 116 -9.47 10.18 17.34
N PHE A 117 -9.36 10.92 16.26
CA PHE A 117 -9.43 12.37 16.28
C PHE A 117 -10.90 12.77 16.18
N ARG A 118 -11.43 13.36 17.24
CA ARG A 118 -12.85 13.74 17.35
C ARG A 118 -12.97 15.06 18.10
N GLY A 119 -13.97 15.85 17.73
CA GLY A 119 -14.27 17.13 18.37
C GLY A 119 -14.48 17.04 19.89
N ASP A 120 -14.97 15.90 20.37
CA ASP A 120 -15.21 15.62 21.80
C ASP A 120 -13.91 15.53 22.62
N TYR A 121 -12.79 15.15 22.01
CA TYR A 121 -11.49 15.02 22.68
C TYR A 121 -10.55 16.18 22.37
N GLY A 122 -10.60 16.68 21.13
CA GLY A 122 -9.61 17.61 20.62
C GLY A 122 -9.97 18.07 19.21
N PRO A 123 -8.97 18.33 18.35
CA PRO A 123 -9.22 18.49 16.92
C PRO A 123 -9.92 17.25 16.35
N GLY A 124 -10.89 17.47 15.44
CA GLY A 124 -11.64 16.38 14.80
C GLY A 124 -10.84 15.58 13.77
N ARG A 125 -9.63 16.04 13.43
CA ARG A 125 -8.68 15.37 12.52
C ARG A 125 -7.26 15.70 12.96
N LEU A 126 -6.33 14.81 12.65
CA LEU A 126 -4.90 15.10 12.68
C LEU A 126 -4.48 15.65 11.32
N GLU A 127 -3.89 16.85 11.32
CA GLU A 127 -3.27 17.46 10.14
C GLU A 127 -1.74 17.37 10.26
N TYR A 128 -1.15 16.35 9.66
CA TYR A 128 0.29 16.10 9.71
C TYR A 128 0.75 15.14 8.58
N PRO A 129 1.88 15.41 7.89
CA PRO A 129 2.42 14.51 6.86
C PRO A 129 3.09 13.27 7.48
N LEU A 130 2.28 12.37 8.04
CA LEU A 130 2.77 11.24 8.84
C LEU A 130 3.44 10.13 8.02
N PHE A 131 2.98 9.93 6.79
CA PHE A 131 3.38 8.80 5.95
C PHE A 131 4.22 9.28 4.75
N PRO A 132 5.52 8.94 4.69
CA PRO A 132 6.41 9.43 3.65
C PRO A 132 6.02 9.03 2.22
N LEU A 133 5.28 7.94 2.06
CA LEU A 133 4.83 7.43 0.76
C LEU A 133 3.43 7.91 0.36
N SER A 134 2.81 8.81 1.15
CA SER A 134 1.48 9.34 0.88
C SER A 134 1.48 10.85 0.76
N SER A 135 0.64 11.37 -0.14
CA SER A 135 0.31 12.80 -0.18
C SER A 135 -0.82 13.17 0.79
N VAL A 136 -1.49 12.19 1.41
CA VAL A 136 -2.54 12.42 2.40
C VAL A 136 -1.91 12.88 3.71
N GLN A 137 -2.45 13.95 4.28
CA GLN A 137 -1.94 14.57 5.52
C GLN A 137 -3.03 14.76 6.58
N SER A 138 -4.27 14.39 6.29
CA SER A 138 -5.43 14.61 7.16
C SER A 138 -6.08 13.30 7.55
N PHE A 139 -6.11 12.96 8.84
CA PHE A 139 -6.58 11.67 9.33
C PHE A 139 -7.64 11.81 10.43
N ASP A 140 -8.70 11.01 10.38
CA ASP A 140 -9.71 10.87 11.43
C ASP A 140 -9.31 9.83 12.49
N GLN A 141 -8.50 8.85 12.08
CA GLN A 141 -7.99 7.81 12.96
C GLN A 141 -6.66 7.25 12.48
N LEU A 142 -5.89 6.72 13.42
CA LEU A 142 -4.65 6.01 13.15
C LEU A 142 -4.61 4.71 13.94
N VAL A 143 -4.02 3.67 13.36
CA VAL A 143 -3.80 2.40 14.06
C VAL A 143 -2.33 2.30 14.42
N LEU A 144 -2.05 2.09 15.70
CA LEU A 144 -0.72 1.70 16.17
C LEU A 144 -0.66 0.18 16.17
N ARG A 145 -0.23 -0.42 15.06
CA ARG A 145 -0.19 -1.88 14.92
C ARG A 145 0.97 -2.47 15.73
N ALA A 146 0.65 -3.42 16.61
CA ALA A 146 1.62 -4.19 17.38
C ALA A 146 2.20 -5.38 16.61
N GLY A 147 1.76 -5.62 15.36
CA GLY A 147 2.19 -6.74 14.51
C GLY A 147 1.50 -8.08 14.79
N PHE A 148 0.79 -8.23 15.92
CA PHE A 148 0.05 -9.44 16.32
C PHE A 148 0.77 -10.77 16.01
N ASN A 149 0.50 -11.37 14.85
CA ASN A 149 1.12 -12.61 14.39
C ASN A 149 2.64 -12.49 14.19
N GLU A 150 3.13 -11.29 13.89
CA GLU A 150 4.53 -10.95 13.72
C GLU A 150 4.94 -9.80 14.67
N GLN A 151 4.80 -9.98 15.98
CA GLN A 151 5.18 -8.97 16.99
C GLN A 151 6.69 -8.73 17.12
N GLY A 152 7.50 -9.66 16.62
CA GLY A 152 8.94 -9.71 16.78
C GLY A 152 9.67 -9.56 15.45
N ASN A 153 10.81 -10.23 15.31
CA ASN A 153 11.65 -10.15 14.13
C ASN A 153 11.07 -10.99 12.95
N PRO A 154 10.83 -10.43 11.74
CA PRO A 154 11.25 -9.12 11.26
C PRO A 154 10.22 -7.98 11.32
N PHE A 155 8.97 -8.20 11.76
CA PHE A 155 7.93 -7.17 11.97
C PHE A 155 7.39 -6.45 10.72
N ILE A 156 7.92 -6.74 9.54
CA ILE A 156 7.71 -5.92 8.34
C ILE A 156 6.79 -6.56 7.30
N ARG A 157 6.28 -7.78 7.48
CA ARG A 157 5.55 -8.48 6.39
C ARG A 157 4.30 -7.72 5.96
N ASP A 158 3.49 -7.24 6.90
CA ASP A 158 2.30 -6.44 6.59
C ASP A 158 2.67 -5.13 5.87
N GLU A 159 3.59 -4.34 6.43
CA GLU A 159 4.04 -3.09 5.81
C GLU A 159 4.68 -3.31 4.44
N LEU A 160 5.50 -4.36 4.27
CA LEU A 160 6.08 -4.72 2.98
C LEU A 160 5.00 -5.02 1.95
N THR A 161 3.99 -5.81 2.32
CA THR A 161 2.88 -6.11 1.40
C THR A 161 2.11 -4.85 1.01
N ARG A 162 1.86 -3.92 1.95
CA ARG A 162 1.19 -2.64 1.66
C ARG A 162 2.05 -1.72 0.79
N ARG A 163 3.36 -1.60 1.04
CA ARG A 163 4.29 -0.83 0.18
C ARG A 163 4.38 -1.40 -1.23
N LEU A 164 4.38 -2.73 -1.37
CA LEU A 164 4.34 -3.36 -2.70
C LEU A 164 3.01 -3.10 -3.42
N SER A 165 1.88 -3.07 -2.71
CA SER A 165 0.59 -2.66 -3.29
C SER A 165 0.63 -1.21 -3.79
N HIS A 166 1.23 -0.31 -3.01
CA HIS A 166 1.47 1.09 -3.42
C HIS A 166 2.35 1.14 -4.68
N ASP A 167 3.47 0.41 -4.71
CA ASP A 167 4.40 0.37 -5.86
C ASP A 167 3.73 -0.15 -7.14
N MET A 168 2.72 -1.01 -7.01
CA MET A 168 1.91 -1.49 -8.15
C MET A 168 0.99 -0.40 -8.74
N GLY A 169 0.92 0.78 -8.11
CA GLY A 169 0.06 1.90 -8.47
C GLY A 169 -1.37 1.76 -7.93
N GLN A 170 -1.58 0.92 -6.92
CA GLN A 170 -2.88 0.68 -6.30
C GLN A 170 -3.06 1.52 -5.03
N VAL A 171 -4.30 1.85 -4.70
CA VAL A 171 -4.63 2.45 -3.40
C VAL A 171 -4.20 1.47 -2.29
N ALA A 172 -3.42 1.98 -1.34
CA ALA A 172 -2.84 1.18 -0.27
C ALA A 172 -2.89 1.96 1.04
N SER A 173 -3.03 1.25 2.17
CA SER A 173 -2.82 1.84 3.50
C SER A 173 -1.32 2.05 3.71
N HIS A 174 -0.91 3.25 4.08
CA HIS A 174 0.48 3.58 4.33
C HIS A 174 0.80 3.48 5.82
N GLY A 175 2.04 3.11 6.13
CA GLY A 175 2.52 3.04 7.50
C GLY A 175 3.89 3.67 7.69
N ASN A 176 4.22 3.86 8.95
CA ASN A 176 5.50 4.33 9.45
C ASN A 176 5.94 3.41 10.59
N PHE A 177 7.13 3.60 11.16
CA PHE A 177 7.58 2.89 12.35
C PHE A 177 7.83 3.87 13.49
N ALA A 178 7.44 3.48 14.70
CA ALA A 178 7.63 4.31 15.87
C ALA A 178 7.81 3.47 17.13
N VAL A 179 8.47 4.03 18.14
CA VAL A 179 8.47 3.50 19.51
C VAL A 179 7.25 4.05 20.24
N VAL A 180 6.43 3.19 20.82
CA VAL A 180 5.25 3.60 21.61
C VAL A 180 5.58 3.58 23.10
N LEU A 181 5.40 4.74 23.74
CA LEU A 181 5.45 4.91 25.18
C LEU A 181 4.04 5.20 25.70
N VAL A 182 3.64 4.53 26.78
CA VAL A 182 2.36 4.80 27.47
C VAL A 182 2.69 5.28 28.87
N ASN A 183 2.23 6.47 29.21
CA ASN A 183 2.55 7.19 30.45
C ASN A 183 4.06 7.21 30.74
N GLY A 184 4.86 7.48 29.70
CA GLY A 184 6.33 7.58 29.77
C GLY A 184 7.10 6.26 29.80
N VAL A 185 6.41 5.11 29.73
CA VAL A 185 7.04 3.79 29.81
C VAL A 185 6.87 3.04 28.48
N ALA A 186 7.94 2.35 28.06
CA ALA A 186 7.87 1.43 26.93
C ALA A 186 6.79 0.37 27.19
N TYR A 187 5.77 0.34 26.35
CA TYR A 187 4.56 -0.43 26.64
C TYR A 187 4.77 -1.95 26.66
N ALA A 188 5.69 -2.44 25.82
CA ALA A 188 6.05 -3.84 25.73
C ALA A 188 7.56 -3.99 25.59
N SER A 189 8.06 -5.23 25.79
CA SER A 189 9.48 -5.58 25.63
C SER A 189 10.03 -5.24 24.24
N ALA A 190 9.17 -5.30 23.22
CA ALA A 190 9.41 -4.80 21.87
C ALA A 190 8.51 -3.58 21.63
N PRO A 191 8.93 -2.35 22.00
CA PRO A 191 8.05 -1.19 21.97
C PRO A 191 7.96 -0.53 20.59
N TYR A 192 8.52 -1.13 19.54
CA TYR A 192 8.31 -0.69 18.16
C TYR A 192 6.94 -1.12 17.64
N TYR A 193 6.27 -0.22 16.94
CA TYR A 193 4.96 -0.38 16.34
C TYR A 193 5.00 0.07 14.89
N ASN A 194 3.98 -0.32 14.13
CA ASN A 194 3.72 0.20 12.80
C ASN A 194 2.45 1.07 12.83
N PRO A 195 2.56 2.38 13.17
CA PRO A 195 1.50 3.34 12.91
C PRO A 195 1.09 3.26 11.43
N CYS A 196 -0.21 3.06 11.15
CA CYS A 196 -0.70 2.98 9.79
C CYS A 196 -2.11 3.54 9.66
N GLU A 197 -2.48 3.87 8.42
CA GLU A 197 -3.85 4.18 8.04
C GLU A 197 -4.75 2.96 8.27
N ARG A 198 -5.98 3.19 8.71
CA ARG A 198 -7.02 2.16 8.68
C ARG A 198 -7.78 2.28 7.36
N VAL A 199 -8.16 1.14 6.79
CA VAL A 199 -9.02 1.11 5.60
C VAL A 199 -10.49 1.14 6.06
N HIS A 200 -11.09 2.31 5.94
CA HIS A 200 -12.47 2.70 6.25
C HIS A 200 -12.89 3.83 5.30
N GLU A 201 -14.11 4.36 5.44
CA GLU A 201 -14.64 5.36 4.49
C GLU A 201 -13.76 6.61 4.34
N GLU A 202 -13.33 7.27 5.43
CA GLU A 202 -12.50 8.47 5.35
C GLU A 202 -11.12 8.23 4.71
N PHE A 203 -10.57 7.01 4.84
CA PHE A 203 -9.36 6.64 4.11
C PHE A 203 -9.62 6.65 2.60
N LEU A 204 -10.72 6.03 2.15
CA LEU A 204 -11.04 6.01 0.72
C LEU A 204 -11.36 7.41 0.19
N GLN A 205 -12.09 8.23 0.96
CA GLN A 205 -12.35 9.63 0.62
C GLN A 205 -11.05 10.42 0.44
N SER A 206 -10.08 10.24 1.34
CA SER A 206 -8.81 10.97 1.30
C SER A 206 -7.92 10.56 0.12
N HIS A 207 -7.97 9.29 -0.30
CA HIS A 207 -7.13 8.76 -1.38
C HIS A 207 -7.78 8.80 -2.76
N LEU A 208 -9.11 8.67 -2.83
CA LEU A 208 -9.87 8.56 -4.07
C LEU A 208 -10.81 9.74 -4.34
N GLY A 209 -10.97 10.66 -3.39
CA GLY A 209 -11.97 11.71 -3.45
C GLY A 209 -13.37 11.14 -3.35
N GLY A 210 -14.32 11.70 -4.11
CA GLY A 210 -15.71 11.23 -4.14
C GLY A 210 -16.60 11.93 -3.12
N SER A 211 -17.74 11.31 -2.82
CA SER A 211 -18.72 11.84 -1.87
C SER A 211 -18.43 11.48 -0.41
N ASP A 212 -19.23 12.04 0.49
CA ASP A 212 -19.23 11.72 1.92
C ASP A 212 -19.80 10.32 2.21
N GLU A 213 -20.39 9.64 1.24
CA GLU A 213 -21.03 8.34 1.42
C GLU A 213 -20.25 7.21 0.73
N TRP A 214 -19.63 6.34 1.53
CA TRP A 214 -18.90 5.17 1.04
C TRP A 214 -19.41 3.88 1.66
N ASP A 215 -19.42 2.82 0.86
CA ASP A 215 -19.56 1.46 1.35
C ASP A 215 -18.17 0.84 1.48
N VAL A 216 -17.86 0.28 2.64
CA VAL A 216 -16.61 -0.45 2.89
C VAL A 216 -16.94 -1.81 3.48
N VAL A 217 -16.47 -2.86 2.80
CA VAL A 217 -16.78 -4.24 3.13
C VAL A 217 -15.51 -5.04 3.41
N GLY A 218 -15.70 -6.16 4.09
CA GLY A 218 -14.64 -7.12 4.38
C GLY A 218 -15.19 -8.54 4.50
N PRO A 219 -14.43 -9.45 5.15
CA PRO A 219 -14.82 -10.84 5.36
C PRO A 219 -16.23 -10.96 5.93
N THR A 220 -17.00 -11.96 5.47
CA THR A 220 -18.43 -12.10 5.80
C THR A 220 -18.74 -12.24 7.29
N PHE A 221 -17.76 -12.59 8.11
CA PHE A 221 -17.90 -12.68 9.57
C PHE A 221 -17.44 -11.42 10.31
N ALA A 222 -16.79 -10.45 9.64
CA ALA A 222 -16.29 -9.25 10.29
C ALA A 222 -17.44 -8.38 10.80
N GLN A 223 -17.45 -8.00 12.08
CA GLN A 223 -18.50 -7.16 12.65
C GLN A 223 -17.98 -5.72 12.79
N GLY A 224 -18.39 -4.83 11.88
CA GLY A 224 -18.06 -3.40 11.91
C GLY A 224 -19.28 -2.52 12.20
N ALA A 225 -20.27 -2.54 11.29
CA ALA A 225 -21.46 -1.68 11.34
C ALA A 225 -22.78 -2.48 11.39
N GLY A 226 -22.94 -3.34 12.40
CA GLY A 226 -24.18 -4.09 12.65
C GLY A 226 -24.38 -5.32 11.77
N GLU A 227 -24.29 -5.20 10.44
CA GLU A 227 -24.33 -6.33 9.50
C GLU A 227 -22.94 -6.95 9.29
N ALA A 228 -22.90 -8.29 9.17
CA ALA A 228 -21.66 -9.03 9.00
C ALA A 228 -20.99 -8.73 7.65
N GLY A 229 -19.68 -8.47 7.69
CA GLY A 229 -18.82 -8.01 6.60
C GLY A 229 -19.04 -6.57 6.14
N VAL A 230 -19.81 -5.77 6.88
CA VAL A 230 -19.84 -4.31 6.73
C VAL A 230 -18.82 -3.69 7.68
N ILE A 231 -17.92 -2.89 7.12
CA ILE A 231 -17.00 -2.05 7.87
C ILE A 231 -17.61 -0.67 8.04
N ASP A 232 -18.06 -0.06 6.95
CA ASP A 232 -18.76 1.24 6.88
C ASP A 232 -19.87 1.16 5.80
N GLY A 233 -20.92 1.97 5.93
CA GLY A 233 -22.04 2.01 4.97
C GLY A 233 -22.90 0.74 4.97
N ASP A 234 -23.12 0.18 3.78
CA ASP A 234 -23.83 -1.08 3.55
C ASP A 234 -23.02 -2.06 2.66
N ARG A 235 -23.54 -3.28 2.44
CA ARG A 235 -22.91 -4.26 1.52
C ARG A 235 -23.86 -4.78 0.44
N ALA A 236 -24.99 -4.12 0.21
CA ALA A 236 -26.02 -4.59 -0.70
C ALA A 236 -25.55 -4.56 -2.17
N ASP A 237 -24.89 -3.49 -2.59
CA ASP A 237 -24.33 -3.42 -3.95
C ASP A 237 -23.19 -4.42 -4.15
N PHE A 238 -22.31 -4.61 -3.16
CA PHE A 238 -21.25 -5.62 -3.23
C PHE A 238 -21.82 -7.04 -3.39
N ARG A 239 -22.86 -7.41 -2.61
CA ARG A 239 -23.55 -8.70 -2.79
C ARG A 239 -24.16 -8.83 -4.19
N SER A 240 -24.75 -7.75 -4.71
CA SER A 240 -25.29 -7.71 -6.07
C SER A 240 -24.20 -7.91 -7.12
N LEU A 241 -22.99 -7.36 -6.93
CA LEU A 241 -21.83 -7.57 -7.79
C LEU A 241 -21.38 -9.03 -7.77
N VAL A 242 -21.18 -9.59 -6.58
CA VAL A 242 -20.78 -10.99 -6.40
C VAL A 242 -21.82 -11.92 -7.04
N SER A 243 -23.11 -11.68 -6.80
CA SER A 243 -24.20 -12.45 -7.41
C SER A 243 -24.22 -12.34 -8.93
N PHE A 244 -24.04 -11.13 -9.49
CA PHE A 244 -23.97 -10.91 -10.92
C PHE A 244 -22.83 -11.72 -11.56
N ILE A 245 -21.60 -11.62 -11.03
CA ILE A 245 -20.44 -12.37 -11.55
C ILE A 245 -20.65 -13.89 -11.41
N ASN A 246 -21.29 -14.34 -10.34
CA ASN A 246 -21.50 -15.77 -10.07
C ASN A 246 -22.56 -16.42 -10.96
N THR A 247 -23.54 -15.66 -11.44
CA THR A 247 -24.73 -16.18 -12.13
C THR A 247 -24.76 -15.87 -13.62
N GLN A 248 -24.11 -14.78 -14.06
CA GLN A 248 -24.12 -14.38 -15.46
C GLN A 248 -22.98 -15.04 -16.26
N PRO A 249 -23.17 -15.31 -17.56
CA PRO A 249 -22.14 -15.88 -18.42
C PRO A 249 -21.06 -14.84 -18.73
N VAL A 250 -20.04 -14.73 -17.88
CA VAL A 250 -18.98 -13.71 -18.00
C VAL A 250 -18.15 -13.81 -19.27
N THR A 251 -18.25 -14.90 -20.03
CA THR A 251 -17.66 -15.03 -21.37
C THR A 251 -18.36 -14.17 -22.43
N ASN A 252 -19.58 -13.72 -22.17
CA ASN A 252 -20.30 -12.79 -23.04
C ASN A 252 -19.75 -11.36 -22.89
N PRO A 253 -19.37 -10.66 -23.98
CA PRO A 253 -18.75 -9.34 -23.90
C PRO A 253 -19.54 -8.29 -23.10
N PRO A 254 -20.88 -8.14 -23.24
CA PRO A 254 -21.63 -7.17 -22.45
C PRO A 254 -21.62 -7.48 -20.95
N VAL A 255 -21.62 -8.75 -20.57
CA VAL A 255 -21.56 -9.18 -19.16
C VAL A 255 -20.19 -8.87 -18.56
N TYR A 256 -19.12 -9.16 -19.30
CA TYR A 256 -17.76 -8.81 -18.88
C TYR A 256 -17.57 -7.31 -18.70
N LEU A 257 -18.08 -6.51 -19.64
CA LEU A 257 -17.99 -5.05 -19.58
C LEU A 257 -18.82 -4.48 -18.41
N GLU A 258 -19.97 -5.07 -18.10
CA GLU A 258 -20.74 -4.66 -16.91
C GLU A 258 -20.03 -5.06 -15.61
N ALA A 259 -19.38 -6.23 -15.55
CA ALA A 259 -18.53 -6.58 -14.42
C ALA A 259 -17.37 -5.58 -14.28
N ALA A 260 -16.71 -5.21 -15.38
CA ALA A 260 -15.63 -4.23 -15.41
C ALA A 260 -16.06 -2.80 -15.04
N ARG A 261 -17.33 -2.46 -15.27
CA ARG A 261 -17.91 -1.18 -14.83
C ARG A 261 -18.10 -1.14 -13.31
N ARG A 262 -18.45 -2.28 -12.71
CA ARG A 262 -18.76 -2.41 -11.27
C ARG A 262 -17.57 -2.78 -10.40
N LEU A 263 -16.56 -3.44 -10.97
CA LEU A 263 -15.33 -3.87 -10.30
C LEU A 263 -14.13 -3.39 -11.11
N ASP A 264 -13.19 -2.72 -10.46
CA ASP A 264 -11.95 -2.28 -11.09
C ASP A 264 -11.10 -3.53 -11.33
N LEU A 265 -11.21 -4.11 -12.53
CA LEU A 265 -10.56 -5.40 -12.83
C LEU A 265 -9.03 -5.28 -12.81
N VAL A 266 -8.47 -4.09 -13.08
CA VAL A 266 -7.03 -3.87 -13.00
C VAL A 266 -6.58 -3.95 -11.54
N ASN A 267 -7.27 -3.21 -10.66
CA ASN A 267 -7.04 -3.29 -9.21
C ASN A 267 -7.26 -4.71 -8.67
N PHE A 268 -8.34 -5.38 -9.07
CA PHE A 268 -8.63 -6.73 -8.61
C PHE A 268 -7.52 -7.71 -9.00
N VAL A 269 -7.07 -7.70 -10.26
CA VAL A 269 -5.98 -8.57 -10.72
C VAL A 269 -4.66 -8.26 -9.99
N ASP A 270 -4.31 -7.00 -9.81
CA ASP A 270 -3.10 -6.62 -9.07
C ASP A 270 -3.17 -7.06 -7.60
N TYR A 271 -4.32 -6.86 -6.94
CA TYR A 271 -4.58 -7.33 -5.58
C TYR A 271 -4.45 -8.86 -5.47
N LEU A 272 -5.03 -9.62 -6.41
CA LEU A 272 -4.89 -11.07 -6.45
C LEU A 272 -3.42 -11.48 -6.69
N LEU A 273 -2.75 -10.84 -7.66
CA LEU A 273 -1.36 -11.11 -8.02
C LEU A 273 -0.43 -10.95 -6.82
N LEU A 274 -0.58 -9.88 -6.05
CA LEU A 274 0.22 -9.62 -4.85
C LEU A 274 -0.02 -10.67 -3.75
N ASN A 275 -1.27 -11.01 -3.47
CA ASN A 275 -1.61 -12.04 -2.47
C ASN A 275 -1.12 -13.43 -2.89
N VAL A 276 -1.21 -13.76 -4.18
CA VAL A 276 -0.65 -14.99 -4.75
C VAL A 276 0.87 -14.97 -4.66
N TYR A 277 1.56 -13.86 -5.00
CA TYR A 277 3.01 -13.73 -4.86
C TYR A 277 3.46 -13.96 -3.41
N CYS A 278 2.79 -13.31 -2.46
CA CYS A 278 3.08 -13.42 -1.03
C CYS A 278 2.70 -14.76 -0.42
N ALA A 279 1.93 -15.58 -1.14
CA ALA A 279 1.18 -16.72 -0.61
C ALA A 279 0.49 -16.39 0.71
N MET A 280 -0.31 -15.31 0.71
CA MET A 280 -0.97 -14.79 1.90
C MET A 280 -1.74 -15.89 2.62
N GLY A 281 -1.38 -16.16 3.88
CA GLY A 281 -2.16 -17.05 4.75
C GLY A 281 -3.46 -16.38 5.20
N ASP A 282 -4.45 -17.21 5.52
CA ASP A 282 -5.82 -16.81 5.88
C ASP A 282 -6.59 -16.02 4.83
N TRP A 283 -6.09 -16.03 3.62
CA TRP A 283 -6.71 -15.43 2.45
C TRP A 283 -7.11 -16.55 1.48
N PRO A 284 -8.23 -16.44 0.73
CA PRO A 284 -9.04 -15.25 0.45
C PRO A 284 -10.33 -15.12 1.25
N GLN A 285 -10.56 -15.94 2.27
CA GLN A 285 -11.74 -15.83 3.15
C GLN A 285 -11.61 -14.69 4.18
N ASN A 286 -10.37 -14.33 4.56
CA ASN A 286 -10.06 -13.26 5.51
C ASN A 286 -9.00 -12.29 4.93
N ASN A 287 -8.56 -11.30 5.72
CA ASN A 287 -7.44 -10.39 5.43
C ASN A 287 -7.62 -9.56 4.15
N TRP A 288 -8.80 -8.95 4.01
CA TRP A 288 -9.13 -8.10 2.87
C TRP A 288 -10.11 -6.98 3.22
N ARG A 289 -10.08 -5.93 2.41
CA ARG A 289 -11.09 -4.86 2.38
C ARG A 289 -11.44 -4.52 0.95
N ALA A 290 -12.67 -4.09 0.70
CA ALA A 290 -13.05 -3.46 -0.55
C ALA A 290 -13.95 -2.26 -0.29
N GLY A 291 -13.88 -1.25 -1.16
CA GLY A 291 -14.68 -0.05 -1.00
C GLY A 291 -15.20 0.54 -2.31
N LYS A 292 -16.31 1.27 -2.22
CA LYS A 292 -16.96 1.98 -3.33
C LYS A 292 -17.69 3.23 -2.82
N ASP A 293 -17.55 4.34 -3.55
CA ASP A 293 -18.36 5.55 -3.36
C ASP A 293 -19.81 5.29 -3.78
N ARG A 294 -20.78 5.57 -2.91
CA ARG A 294 -22.21 5.32 -3.14
C ARG A 294 -22.80 6.26 -4.17
N SER A 295 -22.32 7.50 -4.21
CA SER A 295 -22.84 8.55 -5.09
C SER A 295 -22.49 8.34 -6.56
N THR A 296 -21.50 7.50 -6.84
CA THR A 296 -21.01 7.27 -8.19
C THR A 296 -21.40 5.89 -8.71
N ALA A 297 -21.49 5.79 -10.04
CA ALA A 297 -21.49 4.53 -10.76
C ALA A 297 -20.07 3.90 -10.84
N GLY A 298 -19.12 4.40 -10.04
CA GLY A 298 -17.73 3.98 -10.02
C GLY A 298 -17.54 2.57 -9.45
N PRO A 299 -16.37 1.95 -9.67
CA PRO A 299 -16.17 0.54 -9.36
C PRO A 299 -15.76 0.29 -7.91
N TRP A 300 -16.04 -0.93 -7.43
CA TRP A 300 -15.41 -1.51 -6.25
C TRP A 300 -13.91 -1.68 -6.45
N ARG A 301 -13.14 -1.40 -5.40
CA ARG A 301 -11.68 -1.61 -5.35
C ARG A 301 -11.31 -2.39 -4.11
N PHE A 302 -10.41 -3.35 -4.27
CA PHE A 302 -9.81 -4.14 -3.20
C PHE A 302 -8.53 -3.47 -2.69
N ILE A 303 -8.34 -3.57 -1.37
CA ILE A 303 -7.19 -3.02 -0.66
C ILE A 303 -6.59 -4.13 0.20
N VAL A 304 -5.25 -4.24 0.16
CA VAL A 304 -4.49 -5.17 1.00
C VAL A 304 -4.59 -4.76 2.47
N TRP A 305 -4.87 -5.73 3.34
CA TRP A 305 -4.99 -5.50 4.77
C TRP A 305 -4.62 -6.76 5.57
N ASP A 306 -3.91 -6.62 6.68
CA ASP A 306 -3.60 -7.72 7.63
C ASP A 306 -2.67 -8.78 7.02
N GLY A 307 -1.57 -8.30 6.42
CA GLY A 307 -0.65 -9.09 5.60
C GLY A 307 0.44 -9.84 6.35
N GLU A 308 0.37 -10.01 7.68
CA GLU A 308 1.44 -10.63 8.46
C GLU A 308 1.66 -12.11 8.11
N TRP A 309 0.64 -12.79 7.56
CA TRP A 309 0.73 -14.19 7.13
C TRP A 309 1.39 -14.41 5.76
N ALA A 310 2.11 -13.40 5.27
CA ALA A 310 2.83 -13.44 4.01
C ALA A 310 4.23 -14.09 4.12
N MET A 311 4.80 -14.45 2.96
CA MET A 311 6.23 -14.68 2.77
C MET A 311 6.89 -15.60 3.82
N GLY A 312 6.29 -16.77 4.01
CA GLY A 312 6.89 -17.88 4.75
C GLY A 312 6.79 -17.83 6.27
N ILE A 313 6.00 -16.91 6.85
CA ILE A 313 5.75 -16.94 8.29
C ILE A 313 5.20 -18.32 8.71
N TYR A 314 5.55 -18.76 9.92
CA TYR A 314 5.17 -20.07 10.47
C TYR A 314 5.54 -21.28 9.59
N GLY A 315 6.60 -21.15 8.78
CA GLY A 315 7.12 -22.23 7.94
C GLY A 315 6.27 -22.51 6.69
N ARG A 316 5.40 -21.59 6.28
CA ARG A 316 4.64 -21.73 5.03
C ARG A 316 5.60 -21.82 3.84
N GLY A 317 5.40 -22.82 3.00
CA GLY A 317 6.32 -23.13 1.92
C GLY A 317 6.37 -22.05 0.83
N VAL A 318 7.57 -21.73 0.36
CA VAL A 318 7.76 -20.88 -0.84
C VAL A 318 7.12 -21.48 -2.09
N THR A 319 6.80 -22.78 -2.07
CA THR A 319 6.12 -23.54 -3.13
C THR A 319 4.59 -23.47 -3.04
N THR A 320 4.00 -22.83 -2.02
CA THR A 320 2.54 -22.80 -1.85
C THR A 320 1.85 -22.25 -3.10
N ASN A 321 0.94 -23.05 -3.66
CA ASN A 321 0.17 -22.71 -4.84
C ASN A 321 -1.23 -22.22 -4.44
N MET A 322 -1.38 -20.89 -4.42
CA MET A 322 -2.64 -20.24 -4.05
C MET A 322 -3.75 -20.45 -5.08
N PHE A 323 -3.46 -20.94 -6.29
CA PHE A 323 -4.49 -21.25 -7.28
C PHE A 323 -5.20 -22.58 -7.01
N THR A 324 -4.49 -23.55 -6.43
CA THR A 324 -5.01 -24.90 -6.17
C THR A 324 -5.49 -25.09 -4.73
N ASN A 325 -5.01 -24.26 -3.80
CA ASN A 325 -5.43 -24.29 -2.41
C ASN A 325 -6.95 -24.10 -2.26
N ASN A 326 -7.59 -25.06 -1.60
CA ASN A 326 -9.03 -25.16 -1.43
C ASN A 326 -9.36 -25.63 -0.01
N GLY A 327 -9.60 -24.70 0.91
CA GLY A 327 -9.99 -25.03 2.26
C GLY A 327 -10.15 -23.79 3.15
N PRO A 328 -10.82 -23.92 4.30
CA PRO A 328 -10.99 -22.81 5.22
C PRO A 328 -9.72 -22.52 6.00
N GLY A 329 -9.67 -21.32 6.58
CA GLY A 329 -8.69 -20.95 7.59
C GLY A 329 -7.28 -20.69 7.05
N PRO A 330 -6.32 -20.54 7.98
CA PRO A 330 -5.16 -19.73 7.70
C PRO A 330 -4.09 -20.41 6.83
N THR A 331 -4.17 -21.73 6.66
CA THR A 331 -3.15 -22.52 5.96
C THR A 331 -3.61 -23.04 4.60
N ALA A 332 -4.89 -23.41 4.47
CA ALA A 332 -5.45 -24.09 3.29
C ALA A 332 -6.18 -23.16 2.31
N GLY A 333 -6.41 -21.90 2.69
CA GLY A 333 -7.05 -20.89 1.86
C GLY A 333 -6.32 -20.63 0.53
N GLY A 334 -7.11 -20.39 -0.51
CA GLY A 334 -6.64 -20.08 -1.86
C GLY A 334 -7.79 -19.82 -2.83
N LEU A 335 -7.46 -19.51 -4.08
CA LEU A 335 -8.40 -19.16 -5.15
C LEU A 335 -9.30 -20.32 -5.61
N ALA A 336 -9.10 -21.54 -5.12
CA ALA A 336 -10.04 -22.64 -5.30
C ALA A 336 -11.09 -22.75 -4.16
N SER A 337 -10.96 -21.95 -3.08
CA SER A 337 -11.81 -21.97 -1.88
C SER A 337 -13.17 -21.28 -2.08
N THR A 338 -13.95 -21.75 -3.05
CA THR A 338 -15.21 -21.09 -3.45
C THR A 338 -16.37 -21.28 -2.47
N GLY A 339 -16.28 -22.24 -1.55
CA GLY A 339 -17.30 -22.44 -0.51
C GLY A 339 -17.39 -21.29 0.50
N ASP A 340 -16.26 -20.63 0.77
CA ASP A 340 -16.09 -19.72 1.90
C ASP A 340 -15.54 -18.34 1.52
N SER A 341 -15.35 -18.06 0.22
CA SER A 341 -14.74 -16.79 -0.23
C SER A 341 -15.41 -16.21 -1.48
N GLU A 342 -15.97 -15.00 -1.32
CA GLU A 342 -16.52 -14.18 -2.41
C GLU A 342 -15.44 -13.81 -3.45
N ILE A 343 -14.19 -13.60 -3.02
CA ILE A 343 -13.04 -13.34 -3.91
C ILE A 343 -12.73 -14.57 -4.77
N ALA A 344 -12.63 -15.76 -4.17
CA ALA A 344 -12.37 -17.00 -4.91
C ALA A 344 -13.51 -17.30 -5.90
N GLN A 345 -14.76 -17.08 -5.50
CA GLN A 345 -15.92 -17.23 -6.38
C GLN A 345 -15.82 -16.30 -7.59
N MET A 346 -15.60 -14.99 -7.38
CA MET A 346 -15.46 -14.03 -8.47
C MET A 346 -14.28 -14.36 -9.39
N TYR A 347 -13.12 -14.70 -8.83
CA TYR A 347 -11.95 -15.12 -9.61
C TYR A 347 -12.27 -16.33 -10.50
N GLN A 348 -12.82 -17.42 -9.94
CA GLN A 348 -13.09 -18.65 -10.69
C GLN A 348 -14.09 -18.44 -11.83
N ARG A 349 -15.02 -17.50 -11.67
CA ARG A 349 -15.97 -17.10 -12.72
C ARG A 349 -15.28 -16.27 -13.78
N LEU A 350 -14.66 -15.14 -13.40
CA LEU A 350 -13.97 -14.24 -14.32
C LEU A 350 -12.86 -14.92 -15.12
N TYR A 351 -12.14 -15.87 -14.51
CA TYR A 351 -11.09 -16.69 -15.14
C TYR A 351 -11.56 -17.44 -16.40
N GLN A 352 -12.86 -17.71 -16.53
CA GLN A 352 -13.42 -18.34 -17.73
C GLN A 352 -13.35 -17.42 -18.96
N ASN A 353 -13.30 -16.10 -18.77
CA ASN A 353 -13.21 -15.13 -19.85
C ASN A 353 -11.75 -14.97 -20.35
N PRO A 354 -11.49 -15.13 -21.67
CA PRO A 354 -10.16 -14.93 -22.26
C PRO A 354 -9.56 -13.53 -22.05
N GLU A 355 -10.36 -12.46 -22.03
CA GLU A 355 -9.90 -11.10 -21.74
C GLU A 355 -9.43 -10.96 -20.29
N PHE A 356 -10.07 -11.64 -19.33
CA PHE A 356 -9.59 -11.64 -17.95
C PHE A 356 -8.23 -12.31 -17.82
N ARG A 357 -8.03 -13.44 -18.50
CA ARG A 357 -6.73 -14.13 -18.52
C ARG A 357 -5.65 -13.29 -19.23
N LEU A 358 -5.99 -12.59 -20.31
CA LEU A 358 -5.07 -11.66 -20.96
C LEU A 358 -4.75 -10.45 -20.06
N LEU A 359 -5.74 -9.92 -19.33
CA LEU A 359 -5.51 -8.89 -18.34
C LEU A 359 -4.54 -9.36 -17.25
N TRP A 360 -4.67 -10.59 -16.76
CA TRP A 360 -3.67 -11.21 -15.88
C TRP A 360 -2.28 -11.23 -16.51
N ALA A 361 -2.16 -11.63 -17.78
CA ALA A 361 -0.88 -11.62 -18.47
C ALA A 361 -0.28 -10.22 -18.57
N ASP A 362 -1.11 -9.21 -18.85
CA ASP A 362 -0.70 -7.80 -18.91
C ASP A 362 -0.21 -7.30 -17.55
N ARG A 363 -0.93 -7.64 -16.47
CA ARG A 363 -0.55 -7.23 -15.11
C ARG A 363 0.70 -7.97 -14.63
N ILE A 364 0.83 -9.28 -14.90
CA ILE A 364 2.07 -10.02 -14.62
C ILE A 364 3.24 -9.36 -15.37
N HIS A 365 3.07 -9.01 -16.65
CA HIS A 365 4.14 -8.36 -17.41
C HIS A 365 4.51 -7.00 -16.82
N LYS A 366 3.53 -6.15 -16.52
CA LYS A 366 3.76 -4.82 -15.92
C LYS A 366 4.46 -4.90 -14.56
N GLN A 367 4.02 -5.82 -13.71
CA GLN A 367 4.45 -5.83 -12.30
C GLN A 367 5.71 -6.67 -12.07
N MET A 368 6.00 -7.65 -12.93
CA MET A 368 7.12 -8.58 -12.72
C MET A 368 8.24 -8.43 -13.75
N PHE A 369 8.15 -7.52 -14.71
CA PHE A 369 9.20 -7.24 -15.70
C PHE A 369 9.49 -5.74 -15.73
N ASN A 370 10.57 -5.35 -16.42
CA ASN A 370 10.88 -3.95 -16.76
C ASN A 370 10.87 -2.98 -15.56
N GLY A 371 11.32 -3.43 -14.38
CA GLY A 371 11.34 -2.60 -13.16
C GLY A 371 10.00 -2.51 -12.43
N GLY A 372 9.02 -3.37 -12.74
CA GLY A 372 7.75 -3.45 -12.04
C GLY A 372 7.88 -3.75 -10.54
N ALA A 373 6.79 -3.47 -9.80
CA ALA A 373 6.75 -3.51 -8.33
C ALA A 373 7.11 -4.88 -7.71
N LEU A 374 6.87 -5.97 -8.43
CA LEU A 374 7.13 -7.35 -8.01
C LEU A 374 8.37 -7.95 -8.69
N THR A 375 9.25 -7.11 -9.20
CA THR A 375 10.61 -7.52 -9.55
C THR A 375 11.44 -7.77 -8.28
N ASP A 376 12.34 -8.75 -8.33
CA ASP A 376 13.21 -9.09 -7.20
C ASP A 376 13.99 -7.86 -6.69
N SER A 377 14.45 -7.00 -7.62
CA SER A 377 15.13 -5.75 -7.28
C SER A 377 14.27 -4.79 -6.46
N ASN A 378 12.99 -4.59 -6.83
CA ASN A 378 12.11 -3.68 -6.08
C ASN A 378 11.80 -4.23 -4.68
N ILE A 379 11.49 -5.53 -4.58
CA ILE A 379 11.17 -6.17 -3.31
C ILE A 379 12.38 -6.13 -2.36
N VAL A 380 13.58 -6.42 -2.87
CA VAL A 380 14.83 -6.30 -2.11
C VAL A 380 15.06 -4.87 -1.65
N ALA A 381 14.82 -3.87 -2.52
CA ALA A 381 14.98 -2.46 -2.17
C ALA A 381 14.02 -2.05 -1.05
N ARG A 382 12.72 -2.37 -1.15
CA ARG A 382 11.73 -2.08 -0.10
C ARG A 382 12.02 -2.78 1.22
N PHE A 383 12.40 -4.05 1.18
CA PHE A 383 12.84 -4.76 2.38
C PHE A 383 14.03 -4.06 3.03
N ASN A 384 15.08 -3.73 2.26
CA ASN A 384 16.28 -3.09 2.80
C ASN A 384 16.02 -1.68 3.33
N GLN A 385 15.08 -0.95 2.73
CA GLN A 385 14.61 0.33 3.24
C GLN A 385 14.06 0.17 4.66
N MET A 386 13.10 -0.74 4.88
CA MET A 386 12.51 -0.96 6.21
C MET A 386 13.51 -1.59 7.20
N ARG A 387 14.41 -2.45 6.72
CA ARG A 387 15.51 -2.97 7.54
C ARG A 387 16.41 -1.85 8.05
N THR A 388 16.67 -0.84 7.22
CA THR A 388 17.45 0.34 7.61
C THR A 388 16.69 1.17 8.62
N GLU A 389 15.41 1.48 8.36
CA GLU A 389 14.50 2.19 9.27
C GLU A 389 14.46 1.54 10.67
N LEU A 390 14.39 0.20 10.73
CA LEU A 390 14.28 -0.57 11.98
C LEU A 390 15.62 -1.03 12.57
N SER A 391 16.76 -0.68 11.97
CA SER A 391 18.08 -1.24 12.35
C SER A 391 18.48 -0.97 13.81
N GLY A 392 18.03 0.14 14.41
CA GLY A 392 18.30 0.44 15.81
C GLY A 392 17.53 -0.46 16.79
N VAL A 393 16.30 -0.85 16.44
CA VAL A 393 15.41 -1.65 17.31
C VAL A 393 15.39 -3.16 16.96
N ILE A 394 15.76 -3.52 15.73
CA ILE A 394 15.89 -4.90 15.24
C ILE A 394 17.24 -5.02 14.47
N PRO A 395 18.40 -4.94 15.15
CA PRO A 395 19.71 -4.93 14.47
C PRO A 395 20.02 -6.22 13.70
N SER A 396 19.52 -7.36 14.18
CA SER A 396 19.66 -8.67 13.54
C SER A 396 18.38 -9.10 12.83
N MET A 397 17.79 -8.21 12.02
CA MET A 397 16.56 -8.52 11.29
C MET A 397 16.71 -9.79 10.45
N ASN A 398 15.76 -10.71 10.59
CA ASN A 398 15.66 -11.95 9.85
C ASN A 398 15.49 -11.62 8.36
N THR A 399 16.34 -12.23 7.53
CA THR A 399 16.41 -11.95 6.10
C THR A 399 15.85 -13.08 5.25
N ASP A 400 15.00 -13.96 5.78
CA ASP A 400 14.48 -15.13 5.06
C ASP A 400 13.68 -14.73 3.82
N ILE A 401 13.08 -13.54 3.83
CA ILE A 401 12.44 -12.96 2.64
C ILE A 401 13.49 -12.73 1.53
N LEU A 402 14.68 -12.24 1.87
CA LEU A 402 15.77 -12.01 0.91
C LEU A 402 16.53 -13.28 0.52
N THR A 403 16.77 -14.18 1.48
CA THR A 403 17.65 -15.34 1.29
C THR A 403 16.91 -16.58 0.79
N THR A 404 15.59 -16.66 1.04
CA THR A 404 14.78 -17.82 0.69
C THR A 404 13.61 -17.43 -0.23
N TRP A 405 12.80 -16.45 0.16
CA TRP A 405 11.56 -16.14 -0.56
C TRP A 405 11.81 -15.57 -1.96
N VAL A 406 12.44 -14.39 -2.05
CA VAL A 406 12.66 -13.67 -3.31
C VAL A 406 13.41 -14.54 -4.34
N PRO A 407 14.54 -15.20 -4.01
CA PRO A 407 15.31 -15.96 -5.00
C PRO A 407 14.57 -17.15 -5.60
N GLN A 408 13.56 -17.70 -4.91
CA GLN A 408 12.85 -18.91 -5.35
C GLN A 408 11.44 -18.62 -5.88
N ARG A 409 10.73 -17.66 -5.26
CA ARG A 409 9.29 -17.47 -5.47
C ARG A 409 8.95 -17.13 -6.90
N ARG A 410 9.77 -16.33 -7.57
CA ARG A 410 9.55 -15.89 -8.96
C ARG A 410 9.46 -17.06 -9.94
N ALA A 411 10.43 -17.97 -9.91
CA ALA A 411 10.43 -19.12 -10.82
C ALA A 411 9.23 -20.06 -10.55
N ILE A 412 8.91 -20.28 -9.28
CA ILE A 412 7.79 -21.11 -8.85
C ILE A 412 6.45 -20.53 -9.33
N ILE A 413 6.21 -19.24 -9.06
CA ILE A 413 4.93 -18.62 -9.40
C ILE A 413 4.76 -18.47 -10.91
N PHE A 414 5.85 -18.33 -11.67
CA PHE A 414 5.80 -18.37 -13.13
C PHE A 414 5.31 -19.73 -13.63
N GLY A 415 5.79 -20.83 -13.07
CA GLY A 415 5.27 -22.16 -13.35
C GLY A 415 3.77 -22.30 -13.02
N HIS A 416 3.30 -21.67 -11.93
CA HIS A 416 1.87 -21.63 -11.62
C HIS A 416 1.09 -20.83 -12.66
N PHE A 417 1.55 -19.63 -13.04
CA PHE A 417 0.85 -18.82 -14.05
C PHE A 417 0.77 -19.54 -15.40
N ASP A 418 1.81 -20.26 -15.80
CA ASP A 418 1.82 -21.07 -17.02
C ASP A 418 0.80 -22.20 -16.96
N GLN A 419 0.72 -22.93 -15.83
CA GLN A 419 -0.26 -24.00 -15.61
C GLN A 419 -1.70 -23.50 -15.77
N PHE A 420 -1.98 -22.25 -15.37
CA PHE A 420 -3.29 -21.63 -15.47
C PHE A 420 -3.46 -20.73 -16.71
N GLY A 421 -2.51 -20.75 -17.66
CA GLY A 421 -2.62 -19.95 -18.89
C GLY A 421 -2.77 -18.45 -18.66
N LEU A 422 -2.16 -17.94 -17.57
CA LEU A 422 -2.20 -16.54 -17.16
C LEU A 422 -0.97 -15.75 -17.64
N MET A 423 0.04 -16.43 -18.20
CA MET A 423 1.25 -15.77 -18.70
C MET A 423 1.29 -15.73 -20.23
N ALA A 424 1.58 -14.54 -20.77
CA ALA A 424 1.83 -14.32 -22.20
C ALA A 424 3.05 -13.42 -22.44
N SER A 425 4.06 -13.50 -21.57
CA SER A 425 5.23 -12.61 -21.57
C SER A 425 6.38 -13.07 -22.46
N SER A 426 6.38 -14.33 -22.94
CA SER A 426 7.52 -14.94 -23.63
C SER A 426 7.92 -14.26 -24.95
N ASN A 427 6.96 -13.60 -25.61
CA ASN A 427 7.18 -12.78 -26.80
C ASN A 427 6.64 -11.36 -26.66
N ALA A 428 6.37 -10.88 -25.45
CA ALA A 428 5.97 -9.49 -25.23
C ALA A 428 7.08 -8.52 -25.73
N PRO A 429 6.75 -7.43 -26.44
CA PRO A 429 7.75 -6.54 -27.01
C PRO A 429 8.74 -6.00 -25.98
N VAL A 430 10.03 -5.99 -26.33
CA VAL A 430 11.10 -5.40 -25.53
C VAL A 430 11.56 -4.13 -26.21
N PHE A 431 11.61 -3.03 -25.48
CA PHE A 431 12.14 -1.75 -25.95
C PHE A 431 13.63 -1.65 -25.63
N ASN A 432 14.43 -1.00 -26.49
CA ASN A 432 15.84 -0.71 -26.18
C ASN A 432 16.02 0.20 -24.96
N GLN A 433 14.97 0.94 -24.60
CA GLN A 433 14.83 1.63 -23.32
C GLN A 433 13.35 1.55 -22.90
N HIS A 434 13.07 1.14 -21.68
CA HIS A 434 11.69 1.03 -21.18
C HIS A 434 11.21 2.35 -20.56
N GLY A 435 10.86 3.32 -21.42
CA GLY A 435 10.32 4.62 -21.00
C GLY A 435 11.34 5.56 -20.38
N GLY A 436 10.84 6.57 -19.67
CA GLY A 436 11.65 7.60 -19.04
C GLY A 436 12.16 8.67 -20.01
N PRO A 437 13.11 9.53 -19.56
CA PRO A 437 13.62 10.63 -20.36
C PRO A 437 14.49 10.15 -21.52
N VAL A 438 14.27 10.75 -22.70
CA VAL A 438 15.05 10.52 -23.92
C VAL A 438 15.28 11.81 -24.69
N ALA A 439 16.35 11.86 -25.49
CA ALA A 439 16.61 12.99 -26.39
C ALA A 439 15.60 13.04 -27.55
N ARG A 440 15.33 14.24 -28.07
CA ARG A 440 14.57 14.40 -29.32
C ARG A 440 15.25 13.62 -30.46
N GLY A 441 14.45 12.84 -31.19
CA GLY A 441 14.93 11.96 -32.26
C GLY A 441 15.43 10.60 -31.77
N PHE A 442 15.25 10.26 -30.49
CA PHE A 442 15.64 8.95 -29.95
C PHE A 442 15.05 7.82 -30.79
N PRO A 443 15.89 6.92 -31.35
CA PRO A 443 15.42 5.81 -32.18
C PRO A 443 14.94 4.67 -31.28
N LEU A 444 13.64 4.68 -30.95
CA LEU A 444 13.01 3.60 -30.19
C LEU A 444 12.95 2.34 -31.06
N SER A 445 13.66 1.29 -30.64
CA SER A 445 13.61 -0.02 -31.28
C SER A 445 12.85 -1.03 -30.43
N MET A 446 12.05 -1.87 -31.08
CA MET A 446 11.26 -2.93 -30.44
C MET A 446 11.70 -4.30 -30.95
N THR A 447 11.81 -5.29 -30.06
CA THR A 447 12.10 -6.68 -30.43
C THR A 447 11.06 -7.63 -29.82
N ALA A 448 10.72 -8.70 -30.53
CA ALA A 448 9.83 -9.75 -30.04
C ALA A 448 10.68 -10.96 -29.65
N PRO A 449 10.88 -11.22 -28.34
CA PRO A 449 11.71 -12.33 -27.88
C PRO A 449 11.00 -13.69 -28.07
N GLY A 450 11.71 -14.77 -27.75
CA GLY A 450 11.16 -16.11 -27.68
C GLY A 450 10.58 -16.60 -29.01
N ILE A 451 9.28 -16.92 -29.02
CA ILE A 451 8.57 -17.44 -30.20
C ILE A 451 8.39 -16.41 -31.33
N GLY A 452 8.76 -15.14 -31.09
CA GLY A 452 8.65 -14.06 -32.07
C GLY A 452 7.21 -13.71 -32.44
N GLY A 453 7.03 -13.07 -33.60
CA GLY A 453 5.74 -12.60 -34.13
C GLY A 453 5.82 -11.17 -34.65
N THR A 454 4.70 -10.66 -35.17
CA THR A 454 4.62 -9.27 -35.64
C THR A 454 4.28 -8.34 -34.48
N ILE A 455 5.13 -7.36 -34.22
CA ILE A 455 4.86 -6.34 -33.20
C ILE A 455 3.91 -5.29 -33.77
N TYR A 456 2.83 -5.02 -33.05
CA TYR A 456 1.93 -3.90 -33.30
C TYR A 456 1.99 -2.93 -32.13
N PHE A 457 2.02 -1.63 -32.41
CA PHE A 457 2.10 -0.60 -31.40
C PHE A 457 1.21 0.60 -31.69
N THR A 458 0.92 1.38 -30.65
CA THR A 458 0.26 2.68 -30.72
C THR A 458 1.11 3.73 -30.00
N THR A 459 0.93 5.00 -30.33
CA THR A 459 1.65 6.14 -29.76
C THR A 459 0.76 7.07 -28.92
N ASN A 460 -0.53 6.76 -28.83
CA ASN A 460 -1.56 7.55 -28.14
C ASN A 460 -2.05 6.87 -26.84
N GLY A 461 -1.39 5.79 -26.40
CA GLY A 461 -1.78 5.02 -25.22
C GLY A 461 -2.99 4.10 -25.39
N SER A 462 -3.56 3.92 -26.60
CA SER A 462 -4.60 2.90 -26.81
C SER A 462 -4.00 1.50 -26.94
N ASP A 463 -4.73 0.44 -26.60
CA ASP A 463 -4.24 -0.93 -26.87
C ASP A 463 -4.11 -1.16 -28.40
N PRO A 464 -3.02 -1.78 -28.91
CA PRO A 464 -2.89 -2.12 -30.33
C PRO A 464 -3.85 -3.23 -30.81
N ARG A 465 -4.60 -3.86 -29.90
CA ARG A 465 -5.59 -4.90 -30.19
C ARG A 465 -7.01 -4.39 -29.97
N VAL A 466 -7.97 -4.93 -30.73
CA VAL A 466 -9.40 -4.78 -30.45
C VAL A 466 -9.85 -5.90 -29.50
N MET A 467 -10.31 -5.52 -28.30
CA MET A 467 -10.86 -6.41 -27.28
C MET A 467 -11.93 -7.34 -27.87
N PHE A 468 -12.02 -8.58 -27.39
CA PHE A 468 -12.95 -9.64 -27.83
C PHE A 468 -12.85 -10.15 -29.27
N SER A 469 -12.07 -9.52 -30.17
CA SER A 469 -12.10 -9.87 -31.61
C SER A 469 -10.83 -10.53 -32.14
N GLY A 470 -9.70 -10.41 -31.42
CA GLY A 470 -8.41 -10.89 -31.94
C GLY A 470 -7.79 -9.98 -33.00
N ALA A 471 -8.53 -8.98 -33.48
CA ALA A 471 -8.09 -8.09 -34.55
C ALA A 471 -7.07 -7.05 -34.06
N VAL A 472 -6.27 -6.56 -35.00
CA VAL A 472 -5.41 -5.38 -34.84
C VAL A 472 -6.31 -4.13 -34.81
N ALA A 473 -6.07 -3.23 -33.87
CA ALA A 473 -6.82 -1.97 -33.79
C ALA A 473 -6.51 -1.07 -34.98
N THR A 474 -7.51 -0.31 -35.47
CA THR A 474 -7.37 0.56 -36.64
C THR A 474 -6.25 1.60 -36.50
N GLY A 475 -5.96 2.06 -35.28
CA GLY A 475 -4.88 3.00 -34.98
C GLY A 475 -3.51 2.35 -34.68
N ALA A 476 -3.39 1.02 -34.76
CA ALA A 476 -2.14 0.33 -34.47
C ALA A 476 -1.25 0.24 -35.72
N LEU A 477 0.05 0.39 -35.51
CA LEU A 477 1.08 0.32 -36.54
C LEU A 477 1.89 -0.96 -36.38
N ALA A 478 2.16 -1.66 -37.48
CA ALA A 478 3.13 -2.73 -37.49
C ALA A 478 4.55 -2.14 -37.38
N TYR A 479 5.36 -2.67 -36.47
CA TYR A 479 6.74 -2.23 -36.30
C TYR A 479 7.65 -2.85 -37.37
N THR A 480 8.21 -2.01 -38.25
CA THR A 480 9.11 -2.42 -39.33
C THR A 480 10.49 -1.78 -39.27
N ALA A 481 10.64 -0.68 -38.52
CA ALA A 481 11.88 0.08 -38.34
C ALA A 481 11.81 0.89 -37.04
N PRO A 482 12.96 1.33 -36.48
CA PRO A 482 12.99 2.18 -35.29
C PRO A 482 12.13 3.45 -35.42
N LEU A 483 11.39 3.78 -34.36
CA LEU A 483 10.52 4.96 -34.28
C LEU A 483 11.29 6.13 -33.66
N ALA A 484 11.46 7.23 -34.40
CA ALA A 484 12.05 8.45 -33.86
C ALA A 484 11.07 9.17 -32.92
N LEU A 485 11.43 9.30 -31.64
CA LEU A 485 10.61 9.98 -30.64
C LEU A 485 10.91 11.49 -30.61
N ASN A 486 9.95 12.31 -31.02
CA ASN A 486 10.10 13.76 -31.11
C ASN A 486 9.28 14.56 -30.08
N GLN A 487 8.39 13.89 -29.35
CA GLN A 487 7.52 14.45 -28.34
C GLN A 487 7.21 13.40 -27.26
N THR A 488 6.84 13.87 -26.07
CA THR A 488 6.39 12.99 -24.99
C THR A 488 5.15 12.21 -25.40
N LEU A 489 5.18 10.90 -25.21
CA LEU A 489 4.09 10.01 -25.59
C LEU A 489 4.15 8.69 -24.81
N THR A 490 3.03 7.98 -24.78
CA THR A 490 2.93 6.62 -24.24
C THR A 490 2.85 5.63 -25.39
N ILE A 491 3.82 4.71 -25.43
CA ILE A 491 3.82 3.58 -26.35
C ILE A 491 3.13 2.40 -25.67
N ARG A 492 2.19 1.78 -26.38
CA ARG A 492 1.64 0.47 -26.05
C ARG A 492 1.94 -0.48 -27.20
N ALA A 493 2.54 -1.63 -26.91
CA ALA A 493 2.94 -2.60 -27.91
C ALA A 493 2.57 -4.03 -27.48
N ARG A 494 2.15 -4.84 -28.46
CA ARG A 494 1.94 -6.29 -28.32
C ARG A 494 2.51 -7.02 -29.52
N THR A 495 2.89 -8.27 -29.33
CA THR A 495 3.27 -9.18 -30.41
C THR A 495 2.08 -10.06 -30.77
N LEU A 496 1.77 -10.17 -32.06
CA LEU A 496 0.81 -11.13 -32.60
C LEU A 496 1.56 -12.30 -33.24
N HIS A 497 1.38 -13.49 -32.71
CA HIS A 497 1.97 -14.72 -33.22
C HIS A 497 0.89 -15.79 -33.34
N THR A 498 0.72 -16.36 -34.55
CA THR A 498 -0.27 -17.42 -34.84
C THR A 498 -1.69 -17.14 -34.30
N GLY A 499 -2.13 -15.88 -34.39
CA GLY A 499 -3.45 -15.45 -33.93
C GLY A 499 -3.57 -15.21 -32.41
N ARG A 500 -2.48 -15.32 -31.66
CA ARG A 500 -2.43 -15.05 -30.22
C ARG A 500 -1.63 -13.78 -29.92
N TRP A 501 -2.18 -12.95 -29.06
CA TRP A 501 -1.55 -11.73 -28.58
C TRP A 501 -0.69 -12.01 -27.36
N SER A 502 0.50 -11.40 -27.30
CA SER A 502 1.32 -11.34 -26.09
C SER A 502 0.67 -10.45 -25.03
N ALA A 503 1.24 -10.49 -23.82
CA ALA A 503 1.04 -9.45 -22.83
C ALA A 503 1.43 -8.06 -23.37
N LEU A 504 0.82 -7.03 -22.80
CA LEU A 504 1.05 -5.63 -23.14
C LEU A 504 2.37 -5.11 -22.57
N THR A 505 3.23 -4.58 -23.45
CA THR A 505 4.33 -3.71 -23.06
C THR A 505 3.88 -2.27 -23.18
N GLU A 506 3.93 -1.53 -22.07
CA GLU A 506 3.56 -0.11 -22.01
C GLU A 506 4.72 0.67 -21.40
N ALA A 507 5.10 1.79 -22.02
CA ALA A 507 6.04 2.73 -21.43
C ALA A 507 5.76 4.18 -21.88
N THR A 508 5.91 5.12 -20.96
CA THR A 508 5.87 6.56 -21.26
C THR A 508 7.28 7.07 -21.46
N PHE A 509 7.51 7.71 -22.60
CA PHE A 509 8.76 8.38 -22.91
C PHE A 509 8.55 9.87 -22.77
N THR A 510 9.35 10.50 -21.91
CA THR A 510 9.42 11.95 -21.83
C THR A 510 10.52 12.42 -22.79
N VAL A 511 10.11 12.92 -23.95
CA VAL A 511 11.10 13.47 -24.88
C VAL A 511 11.49 14.82 -24.34
N ALA A 512 12.75 14.94 -23.96
CA ALA A 512 13.34 16.23 -23.69
C ALA A 512 13.21 17.08 -24.96
N LEU A 513 12.23 17.98 -24.97
CA LEU A 513 12.54 19.35 -25.41
C LEU A 513 13.76 19.75 -24.58
N PRO A 514 14.80 20.40 -25.14
CA PRO A 514 15.93 20.87 -24.34
C PRO A 514 15.35 21.47 -23.06
N GLY A 515 15.68 20.81 -21.95
CA GLY A 515 14.87 20.81 -20.72
C GLY A 515 14.70 22.20 -20.18
N VAL A 516 13.87 22.35 -19.15
CA VAL A 516 13.89 23.51 -18.25
C VAL A 516 15.34 23.98 -18.14
N PRO A 517 15.69 25.14 -18.72
CA PRO A 517 17.07 25.47 -19.00
C PRO A 517 17.75 26.00 -17.72
N LEU A 518 17.57 25.29 -16.61
CA LEU A 518 18.09 25.60 -15.30
C LEU A 518 19.29 24.70 -15.02
N ARG A 519 20.38 25.27 -14.52
CA ARG A 519 21.60 24.55 -14.12
C ARG A 519 21.99 24.98 -12.72
N ILE A 520 22.45 24.03 -11.91
CA ILE A 520 23.23 24.37 -10.71
C ILE A 520 24.63 24.74 -11.19
N THR A 521 25.06 25.97 -10.93
CA THR A 521 26.33 26.52 -11.40
C THR A 521 27.39 26.54 -10.31
N GLU A 522 26.99 26.63 -9.05
CA GLU A 522 27.90 26.58 -7.91
C GLU A 522 27.24 25.93 -6.68
N ILE A 523 28.04 25.21 -5.90
CA ILE A 523 27.66 24.64 -4.60
C ILE A 523 28.77 25.01 -3.62
N HIS A 524 28.41 25.75 -2.58
CA HIS A 524 29.30 26.00 -1.45
C HIS A 524 28.77 25.25 -0.24
N TYR A 525 29.43 24.14 0.09
CA TYR A 525 29.01 23.19 1.11
C TYR A 525 30.17 22.94 2.08
N HIS A 526 29.90 22.91 3.39
CA HIS A 526 30.89 22.69 4.44
C HIS A 526 32.10 23.67 4.42
N PRO A 527 31.88 25.00 4.44
CA PRO A 527 33.00 25.94 4.51
C PRO A 527 33.74 25.86 5.86
N PRO A 528 35.08 25.98 5.89
CA PRO A 528 35.90 25.79 7.09
C PRO A 528 35.92 26.99 8.06
N THR A 529 35.02 27.97 7.92
CA THR A 529 35.06 29.24 8.67
C THR A 529 34.11 29.26 9.88
N LEU A 530 34.30 30.23 10.79
CA LEU A 530 33.54 30.41 12.04
C LEU A 530 32.02 30.62 11.87
N GLU A 531 31.56 30.88 10.64
CA GLU A 531 30.13 31.06 10.32
C GLU A 531 29.44 29.74 9.92
N GLY A 532 30.18 28.64 9.72
CA GLY A 532 29.61 27.31 9.49
C GLY A 532 28.60 27.25 8.35
N SER A 533 27.44 26.61 8.58
CA SER A 533 26.36 26.46 7.60
C SER A 533 25.74 27.79 7.14
N ALA A 534 26.00 28.91 7.83
CA ALA A 534 25.48 30.22 7.42
C ALA A 534 26.13 30.77 6.16
N SER A 535 27.27 30.20 5.71
CA SER A 535 27.92 30.56 4.45
C SER A 535 27.67 29.53 3.34
N GLU A 536 26.85 28.49 3.57
CA GLU A 536 26.49 27.52 2.54
C GLU A 536 25.49 28.13 1.55
N PHE A 537 25.65 27.81 0.27
CA PHE A 537 24.71 28.28 -0.75
C PHE A 537 24.65 27.35 -1.96
N LEU A 538 23.55 27.48 -2.70
CA LEU A 538 23.35 26.88 -4.02
C LEU A 538 23.13 27.99 -5.05
N GLU A 539 23.94 28.05 -6.11
CA GLU A 539 23.68 28.93 -7.25
C GLU A 539 23.01 28.17 -8.39
N ILE A 540 21.92 28.72 -8.92
CA ILE A 540 21.26 28.23 -10.13
C ILE A 540 21.25 29.30 -11.23
N GLN A 541 21.35 28.88 -12.49
CA GLN A 541 21.31 29.75 -13.66
C GLN A 541 20.28 29.28 -14.69
N ASN A 542 19.52 30.23 -15.24
CA ASN A 542 18.75 30.01 -16.47
C ASN A 542 19.68 30.15 -17.69
N VAL A 543 20.11 29.03 -18.27
CA VAL A 543 20.94 28.96 -19.50
C VAL A 543 20.11 29.00 -20.79
N GLY A 544 18.82 29.33 -20.70
CA GLY A 544 17.87 29.35 -21.80
C GLY A 544 17.69 30.72 -22.42
N GLY A 545 17.01 30.76 -23.57
CA GLY A 545 16.70 32.00 -24.30
C GLY A 545 15.43 32.73 -23.85
N ALA A 546 14.69 32.20 -22.87
CA ALA A 546 13.43 32.78 -22.38
C ALA A 546 13.38 32.79 -20.84
N ALA A 547 12.60 33.71 -20.26
CA ALA A 547 12.38 33.74 -18.82
C ALA A 547 11.69 32.45 -18.37
N LEU A 548 12.14 31.92 -17.23
CA LEU A 548 11.68 30.65 -16.69
C LEU A 548 10.88 30.87 -15.41
N ASP A 549 9.68 30.32 -15.36
CA ASP A 549 8.89 30.26 -14.12
C ASP A 549 9.46 29.15 -13.22
N LEU A 550 9.84 29.52 -12.01
CA LEU A 550 10.31 28.60 -10.97
C LEU A 550 9.22 28.32 -9.94
N GLY A 551 8.05 28.97 -10.03
CA GLY A 551 6.94 28.81 -9.09
C GLY A 551 6.63 27.36 -8.77
N GLY A 552 6.63 27.03 -7.48
CA GLY A 552 6.29 25.70 -7.01
C GLY A 552 7.39 24.64 -7.18
N MET A 553 8.49 24.91 -7.90
CA MET A 553 9.64 24.01 -7.99
C MET A 553 10.32 23.86 -6.62
N SER A 554 10.87 22.68 -6.35
CA SER A 554 11.55 22.35 -5.09
C SER A 554 12.80 21.51 -5.35
N PHE A 555 13.68 21.47 -4.36
CA PHE A 555 14.82 20.55 -4.34
C PHE A 555 14.49 19.30 -3.53
N ASP A 556 15.14 18.20 -3.88
CA ASP A 556 15.27 17.02 -3.02
C ASP A 556 16.66 17.09 -2.37
N GLY A 557 16.73 16.98 -1.03
CA GLY A 557 17.97 17.12 -0.25
C GLY A 557 18.20 18.49 0.43
N ILE A 558 17.50 19.56 0.04
CA ILE A 558 17.39 20.81 0.81
C ILE A 558 15.92 21.23 0.95
N ALA A 559 15.53 21.75 2.12
CA ALA A 559 14.16 22.17 2.39
C ALA A 559 13.87 23.56 1.78
N PHE A 560 13.89 23.65 0.45
CA PHE A 560 13.62 24.88 -0.29
C PHE A 560 12.59 24.66 -1.41
N ARG A 561 11.60 25.54 -1.46
CA ARG A 561 10.59 25.61 -2.52
C ARG A 561 10.42 27.05 -2.98
N PHE A 562 10.39 27.27 -4.27
CA PHE A 562 10.15 28.59 -4.86
C PHE A 562 8.70 29.02 -4.64
N ASN A 563 8.51 30.26 -4.18
CA ASN A 563 7.20 30.87 -4.09
C ASN A 563 6.57 30.98 -5.48
N GLU A 564 5.24 30.86 -5.54
CA GLU A 564 4.49 31.11 -6.77
C GLU A 564 4.81 32.50 -7.35
N GLY A 565 4.96 32.57 -8.67
CA GLY A 565 5.34 33.81 -9.37
C GLY A 565 6.84 34.15 -9.30
N THR A 566 7.72 33.22 -8.92
CA THR A 566 9.17 33.41 -9.02
C THR A 566 9.63 33.19 -10.46
N TRP A 567 10.21 34.21 -11.08
CA TRP A 567 10.73 34.14 -12.46
C TRP A 567 12.24 34.35 -12.52
N LEU A 568 12.93 33.59 -13.36
CA LEU A 568 14.36 33.73 -13.64
C LEU A 568 14.59 34.09 -15.12
N ALA A 569 15.10 35.29 -15.39
CA ALA A 569 15.34 35.80 -16.73
C ALA A 569 16.42 35.00 -17.50
N PRO A 570 16.47 35.07 -18.85
CA PRO A 570 17.54 34.44 -19.64
C PRO A 570 18.93 34.87 -19.16
N GLY A 571 19.81 33.90 -18.91
CA GLY A 571 21.18 34.13 -18.44
C GLY A 571 21.31 34.50 -16.96
N ALA A 572 20.21 34.79 -16.25
CA ALA A 572 20.24 35.22 -14.87
C ALA A 572 20.58 34.08 -13.91
N MET A 573 21.25 34.43 -12.82
CA MET A 573 21.64 33.55 -11.71
C MET A 573 20.83 33.90 -10.45
N LEU A 574 20.58 32.90 -9.61
CA LEU A 574 19.95 33.05 -8.31
C LEU A 574 20.72 32.20 -7.29
N VAL A 575 21.05 32.80 -6.16
CA VAL A 575 21.70 32.14 -5.02
C VAL A 575 20.65 31.87 -3.94
N LEU A 576 20.61 30.64 -3.44
CA LEU A 576 19.69 30.16 -2.39
C LEU A 576 20.40 30.00 -1.05
#